data_AF-A0AAW6LJV4-F1
#
_entry.id   AF-A0AAW6LJV4-F1
#
_cell.length_a   1.000
_cell.length_b   1.000
_cell.length_c   1.000
_cell.angle_alpha   90.00
_cell.angle_beta   90.00
_cell.angle_gamma   90.00
#
_symmetry.space_group_name_H-M   'P 1'
#
loop_
_entity.id
_entity.type
_entity.pdbx_description
1 polymer ?
#
loop_
_entity_poly.entity_id
_entity_poly.type
_entity_poly.pdbx_seq_one_letter_code
_entity_poly.pdbx_strand_id
1 'polypeptide(L)' 'MGWETYFHSGVTFDRSKLPQSAVVEELPTGTLIRLGDKPMEVAAADIVAVRAALGYPV' A
#
# COMPACT_ATOMS: atom_id res chain seq x y z
N MET A 1 6.62 -12.36 5.29
CA MET A 1 6.76 -11.18 4.41
C MET A 1 5.53 -11.09 3.54
N GLY A 2 4.54 -10.28 3.91
CA GLY A 2 3.28 -10.05 3.19
C GLY A 2 3.43 -9.49 1.77
N TRP A 3 2.43 -8.77 1.29
CA TRP A 3 2.55 -7.98 0.05
C TRP A 3 3.11 -6.61 0.39
N GLU A 4 4.09 -6.15 -0.38
CA GLU A 4 4.75 -4.86 -0.15
C GLU A 4 4.80 -4.08 -1.46
N THR A 5 4.52 -2.78 -1.40
CA THR A 5 4.72 -1.85 -2.52
C THR A 5 5.50 -0.63 -2.07
N TYR A 6 6.49 -0.27 -2.87
CA TYR A 6 7.34 0.89 -2.65
C TYR A 6 7.13 1.89 -3.77
N PHE A 7 7.07 3.17 -3.42
CA PHE A 7 7.11 4.26 -4.37
C PHE A 7 8.06 5.36 -3.92
N HIS A 8 8.64 6.05 -4.89
CA HIS A 8 9.63 7.10 -4.65
C HIS A 8 8.99 8.33 -3.98
N SER A 9 9.81 9.09 -3.26
CA SER A 9 9.38 10.32 -2.62
C SER A 9 8.79 11.30 -3.63
N GLY A 10 7.73 12.00 -3.23
CA GLY A 10 6.97 12.91 -4.08
C GLY A 10 5.74 12.28 -4.75
N VAL A 11 5.55 10.96 -4.68
CA VAL A 11 4.28 10.33 -5.05
C VAL A 11 3.27 10.54 -3.92
N THR A 12 2.15 11.18 -4.24
CA THR A 12 1.04 11.35 -3.31
C THR A 12 0.08 10.16 -3.41
N PHE A 13 -0.54 9.81 -2.28
CA PHE A 13 -1.57 8.79 -2.22
C PHE A 13 -2.62 9.17 -1.18
N ASP A 14 -3.84 8.74 -1.40
CA ASP A 14 -4.96 8.98 -0.52
C ASP A 14 -4.97 7.95 0.62
N ARG A 15 -4.39 8.34 1.76
CA ARG A 15 -4.35 7.50 2.98
C ARG A 15 -5.72 7.05 3.46
N SER A 16 -6.79 7.79 3.16
CA SER A 16 -8.15 7.42 3.58
C SER A 16 -8.71 6.22 2.80
N LYS A 17 -8.12 5.90 1.65
CA LYS A 17 -8.49 4.76 0.80
C LYS A 17 -7.68 3.50 1.09
N LEU A 18 -6.67 3.58 1.96
CA LEU A 18 -5.90 2.40 2.32
C LEU A 18 -6.75 1.46 3.18
N PRO A 19 -6.57 0.13 3.01
CA PRO A 19 -7.20 -0.82 3.90
C PRO A 19 -6.67 -0.63 5.32
N GLN A 20 -7.51 -0.89 6.32
CA GLN A 20 -7.16 -0.68 7.73
C GLN A 20 -5.95 -1.52 8.17
N SER A 21 -5.71 -2.65 7.51
CA SER A 21 -4.57 -3.55 7.74
C SER A 21 -3.25 -3.03 7.14
N ALA A 22 -3.27 -1.94 6.35
CA ALA A 22 -2.08 -1.40 5.73
C ALA A 22 -1.15 -0.73 6.75
N VAL A 23 0.12 -1.14 6.74
CA VAL A 23 1.18 -0.44 7.43
C VAL A 23 1.88 0.48 6.44
N VAL A 24 1.96 1.76 6.77
CA VAL A 24 2.66 2.77 5.99
C VAL A 24 3.96 3.13 6.70
N GLU A 25 5.07 2.98 5.99
CA GLU A 25 6.40 3.34 6.47
C GLU A 25 7.00 4.40 5.54
N GLU A 26 7.24 5.59 6.09
CA GLU A 26 7.89 6.69 5.39
C GLU A 26 9.41 6.54 5.51
N LEU A 27 10.09 6.42 4.38
CA LEU A 27 11.53 6.29 4.25
C LEU A 27 12.12 7.57 3.64
N PRO A 28 13.43 7.84 3.82
CA PRO A 28 14.05 9.03 3.24
C PRO A 28 13.90 9.17 1.72
N THR A 29 13.74 8.06 1.00
CA THR A 29 13.68 8.03 -0.47
C THR A 29 12.29 7.71 -1.02
N GLY A 30 11.29 7.52 -0.16
CA GLY A 30 9.97 7.08 -0.59
C GLY A 30 9.11 6.51 0.52
N THR A 31 8.05 5.82 0.14
CA THR A 31 7.10 5.24 1.08
C THR A 31 6.90 3.77 0.76
N LEU A 32 6.88 2.95 1.80
CA LEU A 32 6.60 1.52 1.74
C LEU A 32 5.21 1.26 2.34
N ILE A 33 4.32 0.64 1.58
CA ILE A 33 3.03 0.15 2.06
C ILE A 33 3.10 -1.37 2.15
N ARG A 34 2.79 -1.92 3.32
CA ARG A 34 2.78 -3.34 3.59
C ARG A 34 1.37 -3.80 3.91
N LEU A 35 0.96 -4.92 3.32
CA LEU A 35 -0.33 -5.57 3.55
C LEU A 35 -0.11 -6.97 4.11
N GLY A 36 -0.78 -7.24 5.23
CA GLY A 36 -0.81 -8.54 5.88
C GLY A 36 0.54 -8.95 6.49
N ASP A 37 0.48 -9.76 7.55
CA ASP A 37 1.69 -10.25 8.21
C ASP A 37 2.30 -11.47 7.49
N LYS A 38 1.54 -12.10 6.57
CA LYS A 38 1.92 -13.34 5.89
C LYS A 38 1.93 -13.20 4.36
N PRO A 39 2.96 -13.74 3.67
CA PRO A 39 3.18 -13.60 2.21
C PRO A 39 2.05 -14.04 1.27
N MET A 40 1.06 -14.78 1.76
CA MET A 40 0.02 -15.40 0.93
C MET A 40 -1.39 -15.19 1.48
N GLU A 41 -1.54 -14.43 2.56
CA GLU A 41 -2.82 -14.13 3.19
C GLU A 41 -3.12 -12.62 3.06
N VAL A 42 -3.16 -12.14 1.82
CA VAL A 42 -3.57 -10.76 1.51
C VAL A 42 -4.82 -10.81 0.65
N ALA A 43 -5.88 -10.12 1.08
CA ALA A 43 -7.09 -10.04 0.30
C ALA A 43 -6.83 -9.28 -1.00
N ALA A 44 -7.29 -9.81 -2.14
CA ALA A 44 -7.16 -9.11 -3.42
C ALA A 44 -7.79 -7.70 -3.38
N ALA A 45 -8.87 -7.54 -2.60
CA ALA A 45 -9.50 -6.25 -2.36
C ALA A 45 -8.56 -5.21 -1.72
N ASP A 46 -7.67 -5.63 -0.83
CA ASP A 46 -6.70 -4.74 -0.19
C ASP A 46 -5.64 -4.26 -1.19
N ILE A 47 -5.21 -5.13 -2.10
CA ILE A 47 -4.29 -4.76 -3.19
C ILE A 47 -4.97 -3.75 -4.13
N VAL A 48 -6.25 -3.96 -4.46
CA VAL A 48 -7.04 -3.03 -5.28
C VAL A 48 -7.22 -1.69 -4.55
N ALA A 49 -7.45 -1.70 -3.24
CA ALA A 49 -7.54 -0.47 -2.43
C ALA A 49 -6.24 0.34 -2.46
N VAL A 50 -5.07 -0.32 -2.39
CA VAL A 50 -3.77 0.36 -2.55
C VAL A 50 -3.63 1.00 -3.93
N ARG A 51 -4.06 0.31 -5.00
CA ARG A 51 -4.06 0.88 -6.36
C ARG A 51 -4.98 2.11 -6.47
N ALA A 52 -6.17 2.04 -5.88
CA ALA A 52 -7.11 3.15 -5.84
C ALA A 52 -6.56 4.34 -5.02
N ALA A 53 -5.87 4.07 -3.91
CA ALA A 53 -5.19 5.10 -3.10
C ALA A 53 -4.09 5.82 -3.88
N LEU A 54 -3.40 5.12 -4.77
CA LEU A 54 -2.41 5.68 -5.70
C LEU A 54 -3.02 6.35 -6.95
N GLY A 55 -4.35 6.38 -7.07
CA GLY A 55 -5.04 7.03 -8.18
C GLY A 55 -5.09 6.20 -9.47
N TYR A 56 -4.73 4.92 -9.43
CA TYR A 56 -4.89 4.04 -10.58
C TYR A 56 -6.37 3.68 -10.80
N PRO A 57 -6.81 3.50 -12.06
CA PRO A 57 -8.11 2.93 -12.35
C PRO A 57 -8.17 1.49 -11.81
N VAL A 58 -9.31 1.14 -11.22
CA VAL A 58 -9.63 -0.14 -10.57
C VAL A 58 -10.99 -0.63 -10.99
#